data_AF-A0A540WA93-F1
#
_entry.id   AF-A0A540WA93-F1
#
_cell.length_a   1.000
_cell.length_b   1.000
_cell.length_c   1.000
_cell.angle_alpha   90.00
_cell.angle_beta   90.00
_cell.angle_gamma   90.00
#
_symmetry.space_group_name_H-M   'P 1'
#
loop_
_entity.id
_entity.type
_entity.pdbx_description
1 polymer ?
#
loop_
_entity_poly.entity_id
_entity_poly.type
_entity_poly.pdbx_seq_one_letter_code
_entity_poly.pdbx_strand_id
1 'polypeptide(L)'
;MSRQARFFLEDGPLAIFIIDEVVLRRMVGGRLVMIRQLKHTLDVIRRFPNIVVQIAPDELGERVAATMGFTLLELPNGTEVIYSESVDRGHFSRRPDAIERLSRAYDRLRADALSASESVDLIRRTMEALLNVSPELQPLPTAMSWFKSSYTGENGGQCVQTSHDLRPLGLMPIRDSKNPDGPALTFPTTSFTAFVNGVKLTGFDGI
;
A
#
# COMPACT_ATOMS: atom_id res chain seq x y z
N MET A 1 -13.06 -6.43 -17.90
CA MET A 1 -12.61 -5.16 -17.27
C MET A 1 -13.62 -4.01 -17.36
N SER A 2 -14.80 -4.14 -17.98
CA SER A 2 -15.74 -3.00 -18.16
C SER A 2 -16.52 -2.57 -16.91
N ARG A 3 -16.63 -3.40 -15.87
CA ARG A 3 -17.48 -3.12 -14.68
C ARG A 3 -16.88 -2.08 -13.73
N GLN A 4 -15.56 -2.11 -13.52
CA GLN A 4 -14.86 -1.15 -12.63
C GLN A 4 -14.77 0.25 -13.23
N ALA A 5 -14.68 0.35 -14.57
CA ALA A 5 -14.55 1.61 -15.29
C ALA A 5 -15.69 2.61 -14.99
N ARG A 6 -16.86 2.12 -14.60
CA ARG A 6 -18.03 2.96 -14.25
C ARG A 6 -17.82 3.78 -12.97
N PHE A 7 -17.00 3.32 -12.04
CA PHE A 7 -16.70 4.06 -10.80
C PHE A 7 -15.72 5.21 -11.05
N PHE A 8 -14.96 5.15 -12.15
CA PHE A 8 -13.91 6.10 -12.51
C PHE A 8 -14.38 7.17 -13.52
N LEU A 9 -15.70 7.33 -13.67
CA LEU A 9 -16.30 8.41 -14.44
C LEU A 9 -16.45 9.65 -13.53
N GLU A 10 -16.46 10.86 -14.10
CA GLU A 10 -16.67 12.09 -13.34
C GLU A 10 -18.00 12.09 -12.57
N ASP A 11 -19.05 11.50 -13.14
CA ASP A 11 -20.36 11.26 -12.50
C ASP A 11 -20.54 9.79 -12.04
N GLY A 12 -19.45 9.16 -11.60
CA GLY A 12 -19.49 7.79 -11.07
C GLY A 12 -20.39 7.68 -9.82
N PRO A 13 -21.01 6.52 -9.56
CA PRO A 13 -21.78 6.34 -8.34
C PRO A 13 -20.88 6.49 -7.11
N LEU A 14 -21.46 6.96 -6.01
CA LEU A 14 -20.79 6.98 -4.72
C LEU A 14 -20.43 5.55 -4.31
N ALA A 15 -19.15 5.30 -4.09
CA ALA A 15 -18.63 4.01 -3.68
C ALA A 15 -17.85 4.17 -2.38
N ILE A 16 -18.40 3.61 -1.30
CA ILE A 16 -17.79 3.64 0.03
C ILE A 16 -17.35 2.24 0.38
N PHE A 17 -16.05 2.09 0.65
CA PHE A 17 -15.44 0.84 1.03
C PHE A 17 -15.00 0.93 2.48
N ILE A 18 -15.46 -0.01 3.30
CA ILE A 18 -14.91 -0.21 4.64
C ILE A 18 -14.10 -1.50 4.58
N ILE A 19 -12.80 -1.38 4.84
CA ILE A 19 -11.82 -2.45 4.68
C ILE A 19 -11.17 -2.72 6.03
N ASP A 20 -11.03 -3.99 6.39
CA ASP A 20 -10.33 -4.41 7.60
C ASP A 20 -8.84 -4.01 7.54
N GLU A 21 -8.31 -3.47 8.63
CA GLU A 21 -6.91 -3.06 8.73
C GLU A 21 -5.92 -4.19 8.42
N VAL A 22 -6.27 -5.44 8.76
CA VAL A 22 -5.43 -6.62 8.49
C VAL A 22 -5.09 -6.76 7.00
N VAL A 23 -5.95 -6.27 6.11
CA VAL A 23 -5.75 -6.33 4.65
C VAL A 23 -4.54 -5.51 4.21
N LEU A 24 -4.21 -4.44 4.94
CA LEU A 24 -3.04 -3.61 4.62
C LEU A 24 -1.72 -4.34 4.89
N ARG A 25 -1.72 -5.33 5.80
CA ARG A 25 -0.54 -6.09 6.22
C ARG A 25 -0.46 -7.49 5.60
N ARG A 26 -1.58 -8.03 5.11
CA ARG A 26 -1.62 -9.35 4.46
C ARG A 26 -0.90 -9.32 3.11
N MET A 27 0.28 -9.92 3.05
CA MET A 27 1.10 -9.93 1.84
C MET A 27 0.44 -10.72 0.69
N VAL A 28 0.11 -10.04 -0.40
CA VAL A 28 -0.42 -10.64 -1.63
C VAL A 28 0.50 -10.29 -2.81
N GLY A 29 1.00 -11.30 -3.51
CA GLY A 29 1.91 -11.10 -4.66
C GLY A 29 3.30 -10.53 -4.30
N GLY A 30 3.63 -10.46 -3.00
CA GLY A 30 4.91 -9.98 -2.50
C GLY A 30 4.98 -8.45 -2.31
N ARG A 31 6.09 -8.00 -1.72
CA ARG A 31 6.26 -6.62 -1.21
C ARG A 31 6.04 -5.53 -2.26
N LEU A 32 6.67 -5.67 -3.42
CA LEU A 32 6.55 -4.69 -4.51
C LEU A 32 5.13 -4.65 -5.10
N VAL A 33 4.38 -5.74 -5.02
CA VAL A 33 2.96 -5.75 -5.41
C VAL A 33 2.15 -5.00 -4.37
N MET A 34 2.32 -5.28 -3.08
CA MET A 34 1.61 -4.58 -2.01
C MET A 34 1.87 -3.07 -2.03
N ILE A 35 3.12 -2.63 -2.21
CA ILE A 35 3.45 -1.19 -2.35
C ILE A 35 2.69 -0.58 -3.53
N ARG A 36 2.68 -1.24 -4.68
CA ARG A 36 1.95 -0.76 -5.86
C ARG A 36 0.43 -0.72 -5.64
N GLN A 37 -0.12 -1.70 -4.93
CA GLN A 37 -1.55 -1.74 -4.59
C GLN A 37 -1.94 -0.59 -3.66
N LEU A 38 -1.19 -0.37 -2.57
CA LEU A 38 -1.46 0.73 -1.63
C LEU A 38 -1.31 2.10 -2.31
N LYS A 39 -0.27 2.27 -3.13
CA LYS A 39 -0.10 3.49 -3.94
C LYS A 39 -1.28 3.70 -4.89
N HIS A 40 -1.71 2.64 -5.59
CA HIS A 40 -2.84 2.73 -6.52
C HIS A 40 -4.13 3.13 -5.80
N THR A 41 -4.40 2.56 -4.61
CA THR A 41 -5.55 2.94 -3.78
C THR A 41 -5.52 4.44 -3.43
N LEU A 42 -4.37 4.95 -2.98
CA LEU A 42 -4.19 6.37 -2.68
C LEU A 42 -4.41 7.26 -3.92
N ASP A 43 -3.87 6.84 -5.08
CA ASP A 43 -4.06 7.57 -6.35
C ASP A 43 -5.54 7.61 -6.78
N VAL A 44 -6.27 6.51 -6.60
CA VAL A 44 -7.70 6.41 -6.90
C VAL A 44 -8.52 7.33 -5.99
N ILE A 45 -8.33 7.24 -4.67
CA ILE A 45 -9.04 8.10 -3.69
C ILE A 45 -8.80 9.58 -4.00
N ARG A 46 -7.55 9.95 -4.33
CA ARG A 46 -7.19 11.33 -4.66
C ARG A 46 -7.87 11.81 -5.95
N ARG A 47 -7.99 10.95 -6.96
CA ARG A 47 -8.49 11.31 -8.28
C ARG A 47 -10.02 11.35 -8.34
N PHE A 48 -10.70 10.51 -7.55
CA PHE A 48 -12.14 10.28 -7.67
C PHE A 48 -12.85 10.59 -6.34
N PRO A 49 -13.47 11.77 -6.19
CA PRO A 49 -14.12 12.18 -4.94
C PRO A 49 -15.37 11.34 -4.61
N ASN A 50 -15.94 10.64 -5.60
CA ASN A 50 -17.03 9.67 -5.40
C ASN A 50 -16.54 8.34 -4.80
N ILE A 51 -15.23 8.14 -4.60
CA ILE A 51 -14.66 6.93 -4.00
C ILE A 51 -14.12 7.26 -2.62
N VAL A 52 -14.71 6.64 -1.60
CA VAL A 52 -14.30 6.78 -0.21
C VAL A 52 -13.82 5.44 0.32
N VAL A 53 -12.66 5.43 0.96
CA VAL A 53 -12.13 4.25 1.65
C VAL A 53 -11.95 4.59 3.12
N GLN A 54 -12.56 3.77 3.97
CA GLN A 54 -12.37 3.79 5.42
C GLN A 54 -11.74 2.47 5.86
N ILE A 55 -10.84 2.55 6.83
CA ILE A 55 -10.23 1.37 7.46
C ILE A 55 -10.95 1.09 8.78
N ALA A 56 -11.42 -0.14 8.94
CA ALA A 56 -11.89 -0.67 10.21
C ALA A 56 -10.67 -1.13 11.02
N PRO A 57 -10.36 -0.49 12.18
CA PRO A 57 -9.23 -0.88 13.01
C PRO A 57 -9.33 -2.32 13.51
N ASP A 58 -8.17 -2.95 13.74
CA ASP A 58 -8.06 -4.33 14.23
C ASP A 58 -8.84 -4.53 15.56
N GLU A 59 -8.90 -3.49 16.41
CA GLU A 59 -9.60 -3.53 17.70
C GLU A 59 -11.13 -3.65 17.59
N LEU A 60 -11.70 -3.40 16.40
CA LEU A 60 -13.13 -3.61 16.15
C LEU A 60 -13.48 -5.08 15.93
N GLY A 61 -12.51 -5.95 15.64
CA GLY A 61 -12.73 -7.36 15.30
C GLY A 61 -13.43 -8.17 16.39
N GLU A 62 -13.31 -7.77 17.67
CA GLU A 62 -14.03 -8.39 18.79
C GLU A 62 -15.49 -7.90 18.93
N ARG A 63 -15.80 -6.71 18.41
CA ARG A 63 -17.09 -6.03 18.58
C ARG A 63 -18.02 -6.20 17.39
N VAL A 64 -17.45 -6.33 16.20
CA VAL A 64 -18.16 -6.57 14.95
C VAL A 64 -17.89 -8.02 14.58
N ALA A 65 -18.77 -8.93 15.04
CA ALA A 65 -18.69 -10.34 14.68
C ALA A 65 -18.43 -10.46 13.18
N ALA A 66 -17.30 -11.09 12.82
CA ALA A 66 -16.76 -11.25 11.47
C ALA A 66 -17.88 -11.36 10.45
N THR A 67 -18.32 -10.22 9.94
CA THR A 67 -19.46 -10.17 9.04
C THR A 67 -18.88 -10.55 7.71
N MET A 68 -19.28 -11.71 7.17
CA MET A 68 -19.07 -12.02 5.76
C MET A 68 -19.37 -10.75 4.96
N GLY A 69 -18.42 -10.30 4.15
CA GLY A 69 -18.54 -9.06 3.41
C GLY A 69 -19.84 -9.01 2.61
N PHE A 70 -20.50 -7.86 2.64
CA PHE A 70 -21.67 -7.59 1.83
C PHE A 70 -21.54 -6.23 1.15
N THR A 71 -22.35 -6.00 0.14
CA THR A 71 -22.48 -4.75 -0.57
C THR A 71 -23.93 -4.31 -0.48
N LEU A 72 -24.15 -3.09 -0.01
CA LEU A 72 -25.43 -2.42 -0.10
C LEU A 72 -25.45 -1.62 -1.40
N LEU A 73 -26.45 -1.86 -2.24
CA LEU A 73 -26.63 -1.21 -3.52
C LEU A 73 -27.94 -0.43 -3.50
N GLU A 74 -27.88 0.88 -3.70
CA GLU A 74 -29.04 1.70 -4.00
C GLU A 74 -29.07 1.97 -5.51
N LEU A 75 -30.17 1.60 -6.17
CA LEU A 75 -30.36 1.80 -7.60
C LEU A 75 -30.99 3.17 -7.89
N PRO A 76 -30.87 3.71 -9.12
CA PRO A 76 -31.41 5.03 -9.45
C PRO A 76 -32.93 5.20 -9.26
N ASN A 77 -33.66 4.09 -9.17
CA ASN A 77 -35.10 4.07 -8.89
C ASN A 77 -35.42 3.95 -7.39
N GLY A 78 -34.43 4.10 -6.51
CA GLY A 78 -34.55 3.94 -5.05
C GLY A 78 -34.65 2.48 -4.58
N THR A 79 -34.48 1.50 -5.46
CA THR A 79 -34.48 0.10 -5.04
C THR A 79 -33.18 -0.25 -4.33
N GLU A 80 -33.29 -0.70 -3.09
CA GLU A 80 -32.16 -1.23 -2.32
C GLU A 80 -31.98 -2.73 -2.53
N VAL A 81 -30.73 -3.16 -2.67
CA VAL A 81 -30.35 -4.55 -2.87
C VAL A 81 -29.13 -4.85 -2.01
N ILE A 82 -29.20 -5.94 -1.25
CA ILE A 82 -28.02 -6.52 -0.61
C ILE A 82 -27.42 -7.55 -1.54
N TYR A 83 -26.11 -7.45 -1.75
CA TYR A 83 -25.30 -8.47 -2.36
C TYR A 83 -24.33 -9.05 -1.32
N SER A 84 -24.23 -10.38 -1.25
CA SER A 84 -23.17 -11.04 -0.48
C SER A 84 -22.62 -12.22 -1.27
N GLU A 85 -21.34 -12.53 -1.08
CA GLU A 85 -20.71 -13.68 -1.72
C GLU A 85 -20.51 -14.81 -0.74
N SER A 86 -20.87 -16.02 -1.17
CA SER A 86 -20.43 -17.29 -0.61
C SER A 86 -19.38 -17.90 -1.53
N VAL A 87 -18.63 -18.90 -1.04
CA VAL A 87 -17.53 -19.52 -1.78
C VAL A 87 -17.95 -20.05 -3.16
N ASP A 88 -19.18 -20.55 -3.30
CA ASP A 88 -19.70 -21.16 -4.53
C ASP A 88 -20.69 -20.29 -5.31
N ARG A 89 -21.25 -19.22 -4.71
CA ARG A 89 -22.28 -18.38 -5.34
C ARG A 89 -22.43 -16.99 -4.73
N GLY A 90 -22.90 -16.04 -5.53
CA GLY A 90 -23.40 -14.75 -5.07
C GLY A 90 -24.88 -14.83 -4.65
N HIS A 91 -25.26 -14.06 -3.63
CA HIS A 91 -26.62 -13.97 -3.12
C HIS A 91 -27.12 -12.53 -3.23
N PHE A 92 -28.32 -12.35 -3.80
CA PHE A 92 -29.02 -11.07 -3.85
C PHE A 92 -30.27 -11.15 -3.00
N SER A 93 -30.46 -10.17 -2.11
CA SER A 93 -31.65 -10.06 -1.27
C SER A 93 -32.25 -8.66 -1.36
N ARG A 94 -33.58 -8.61 -1.56
CA ARG A 94 -34.41 -7.40 -1.47
C ARG A 94 -35.39 -7.47 -0.29
N ARG A 95 -35.19 -8.43 0.61
CA ARG A 95 -36.09 -8.61 1.75
C ARG A 95 -35.95 -7.40 2.69
N PRO A 96 -37.04 -6.70 3.04
CA PRO A 96 -36.97 -5.48 3.85
C PRO A 96 -36.25 -5.67 5.19
N ASP A 97 -36.49 -6.78 5.89
CA ASP A 97 -35.82 -7.10 7.16
C ASP A 97 -34.30 -7.28 7.00
N ALA A 98 -33.86 -7.82 5.87
CA ALA A 98 -32.44 -8.02 5.58
C ALA A 98 -31.75 -6.70 5.26
N ILE A 99 -32.40 -5.85 4.45
CA ILE A 99 -31.93 -4.50 4.12
C ILE A 99 -31.79 -3.71 5.41
N GLU A 100 -32.87 -3.59 6.19
CA GLU A 100 -32.90 -2.80 7.41
C GLU A 100 -31.84 -3.24 8.43
N ARG A 101 -31.65 -4.55 8.61
CA ARG A 101 -30.63 -5.10 9.50
C ARG A 101 -29.21 -4.78 9.02
N LEU A 102 -28.93 -4.96 7.74
CA LEU A 102 -27.58 -4.79 7.19
C LEU A 102 -27.21 -3.33 6.96
N SER A 103 -28.17 -2.45 6.62
CA SER A 103 -27.97 -1.01 6.61
C SER A 103 -27.55 -0.50 7.99
N ARG A 104 -28.24 -0.93 9.06
CA ARG A 104 -27.83 -0.60 10.43
C ARG A 104 -26.45 -1.13 10.81
N ALA A 105 -26.13 -2.35 10.39
CA ALA A 105 -24.82 -2.93 10.64
C ALA A 105 -23.72 -2.14 9.91
N TYR A 106 -23.98 -1.76 8.66
CA TYR A 106 -23.11 -0.91 7.85
C TYR A 106 -22.92 0.46 8.51
N ASP A 107 -23.98 1.14 8.93
CA ASP A 107 -23.90 2.48 9.54
C ASP A 107 -23.08 2.47 10.84
N ARG A 108 -23.26 1.43 11.68
CA ARG A 108 -22.44 1.25 12.89
C ARG A 108 -20.98 1.02 12.56
N LEU A 109 -20.70 0.09 11.64
CA LEU A 109 -19.34 -0.19 11.21
C LEU A 109 -18.68 1.06 10.63
N ARG A 110 -19.43 1.87 9.86
CA ARG A 110 -18.94 3.12 9.29
C ARG A 110 -18.63 4.18 10.35
N ALA A 111 -19.43 4.25 11.41
CA ALA A 111 -19.24 5.17 12.52
C ALA A 111 -18.02 4.80 13.38
N ASP A 112 -17.74 3.50 13.51
CA ASP A 112 -16.63 2.99 14.31
C ASP A 112 -15.31 2.92 13.50
N ALA A 113 -15.38 2.86 12.17
CA ALA A 113 -14.20 2.89 11.29
C ALA A 113 -13.49 4.26 11.34
N LEU A 114 -12.20 4.25 11.00
CA LEU A 114 -11.43 5.49 10.86
C LEU A 114 -12.08 6.44 9.86
N SER A 115 -11.94 7.75 10.08
CA SER A 115 -12.33 8.73 9.07
C SER A 115 -11.57 8.51 7.76
N ALA A 116 -12.09 9.05 6.65
CA ALA A 116 -11.44 8.93 5.34
C ALA A 116 -10.00 9.48 5.35
N SER A 117 -9.74 10.58 6.07
CA SER A 117 -8.39 11.15 6.20
C SER A 117 -7.46 10.27 7.02
N GLU A 118 -7.91 9.78 8.18
CA GLU A 118 -7.11 8.88 9.03
C GLU A 118 -6.78 7.57 8.31
N SER A 119 -7.74 7.08 7.52
CA SER A 119 -7.59 5.90 6.67
C SER A 119 -6.51 6.11 5.60
N VAL A 120 -6.53 7.26 4.91
CA VAL A 120 -5.49 7.64 3.95
C VAL A 120 -4.12 7.70 4.63
N ASP A 121 -4.04 8.26 5.83
CA ASP A 121 -2.79 8.35 6.57
C ASP A 121 -2.26 6.98 6.99
N LEU A 122 -3.14 6.07 7.43
CA LEU A 122 -2.76 4.70 7.77
C LEU A 122 -2.28 3.91 6.54
N ILE A 123 -2.97 4.03 5.40
CA ILE A 123 -2.55 3.38 4.14
C ILE A 123 -1.17 3.91 3.72
N ARG A 124 -0.96 5.23 3.79
CA ARG A 124 0.33 5.86 3.46
C ARG A 124 1.45 5.37 4.39
N ARG A 125 1.24 5.42 5.71
CA ARG A 125 2.21 4.91 6.69
C ARG A 125 2.55 3.44 6.47
N THR A 126 1.56 2.61 6.13
CA THR A 126 1.79 1.19 5.84
C THR A 126 2.62 1.00 4.57
N MET A 127 2.35 1.76 3.52
CA MET A 127 3.16 1.75 2.30
C MET A 127 4.60 2.21 2.56
N GLU A 128 4.77 3.29 3.32
CA GLU A 128 6.08 3.81 3.73
C GLU A 128 6.84 2.79 4.58
N ALA A 129 6.18 2.13 5.53
CA ALA A 129 6.79 1.06 6.31
C ALA A 129 7.29 -0.09 5.43
N LEU A 130 6.53 -0.49 4.39
CA LEU A 130 6.97 -1.51 3.44
C LEU A 130 8.18 -1.08 2.59
N LEU A 131 8.33 0.22 2.33
CA LEU A 131 9.49 0.82 1.67
C LEU A 131 10.69 0.95 2.64
N ASN A 132 10.42 1.28 3.90
CA ASN A 132 11.38 1.59 4.95
C ASN A 132 11.81 0.37 5.78
N VAL A 133 11.44 -0.84 5.35
CA VAL A 133 12.20 -2.01 5.79
C VAL A 133 13.57 -1.88 5.15
N SER A 134 14.49 -1.23 5.88
CA SER A 134 15.84 -1.72 5.95
C SER A 134 15.70 -3.23 6.04
N PRO A 135 16.17 -4.02 5.05
CA PRO A 135 16.56 -5.38 5.36
C PRO A 135 17.35 -5.21 6.63
N GLU A 136 16.91 -5.91 7.67
CA GLU A 136 17.44 -5.75 9.02
C GLU A 136 18.95 -5.59 8.94
N LEU A 137 19.56 -5.05 9.99
CA LEU A 137 20.98 -5.23 10.27
C LEU A 137 21.33 -6.74 10.43
N GLN A 138 20.76 -7.64 9.62
CA GLN A 138 21.32 -8.92 9.26
C GLN A 138 22.79 -8.67 8.98
N PRO A 139 23.68 -9.35 9.72
CA PRO A 139 25.10 -9.24 9.46
C PRO A 139 25.29 -9.69 8.01
N LEU A 140 25.65 -8.72 7.16
CA LEU A 140 26.03 -9.04 5.80
C LEU A 140 27.24 -9.98 5.86
N PRO A 141 27.43 -10.83 4.83
CA PRO A 141 28.63 -11.64 4.73
C PRO A 141 29.87 -10.77 4.95
N THR A 142 30.75 -11.16 5.88
CA THR A 142 31.91 -10.35 6.28
C THR A 142 32.87 -10.08 5.11
N ALA A 143 32.87 -10.97 4.11
CA ALA A 143 33.58 -10.80 2.86
C ALA A 143 32.61 -10.43 1.73
N MET A 144 32.52 -9.14 1.42
CA MET A 144 31.85 -8.63 0.22
C MET A 144 32.82 -7.82 -0.62
N SER A 145 32.61 -7.88 -1.93
CA SER A 145 33.29 -7.04 -2.90
C SER A 145 32.65 -5.65 -2.91
N TRP A 146 33.37 -4.65 -2.42
CA TRP A 146 32.91 -3.27 -2.31
C TRP A 146 33.50 -2.40 -3.42
N PHE A 147 32.63 -1.68 -4.12
CA PHE A 147 32.98 -0.80 -5.23
C PHE A 147 32.72 0.67 -4.84
N LYS A 148 33.67 1.55 -5.18
CA LYS A 148 33.50 3.02 -5.11
C LYS A 148 33.02 3.53 -6.48
N SER A 149 32.30 4.64 -6.51
CA SER A 149 32.03 5.34 -7.77
C SER A 149 33.33 5.88 -8.39
N SER A 150 33.41 5.91 -9.73
CA SER A 150 34.57 6.43 -10.47
C SER A 150 34.51 7.95 -10.74
N TYR A 151 33.47 8.64 -10.27
CA TYR A 151 33.32 10.09 -10.38
C TYR A 151 33.62 10.76 -9.04
N THR A 152 34.84 11.25 -8.87
CA THR A 152 35.27 12.08 -7.75
C THR A 152 35.40 13.53 -8.22
N GLY A 153 34.53 14.42 -7.74
CA GLY A 153 34.77 15.87 -7.81
C GLY A 153 35.76 16.31 -6.72
N GLU A 154 36.32 17.51 -6.87
CA GLU A 154 37.39 18.08 -6.02
C GLU A 154 37.04 18.26 -4.52
N ASN A 155 35.79 18.02 -4.11
CA ASN A 155 35.35 18.16 -2.72
C ASN A 155 35.54 16.85 -1.91
N GLY A 156 36.81 16.54 -1.65
CA GLY A 156 37.31 15.39 -0.89
C GLY A 156 36.36 14.71 0.10
N GLY A 157 35.93 13.49 -0.27
CA GLY A 157 35.89 12.38 0.68
C GLY A 157 34.54 11.88 1.19
N GLN A 158 33.38 12.31 0.69
CA GLN A 158 32.09 11.72 1.10
C GLN A 158 31.61 10.64 0.10
N CYS A 159 32.38 9.55 -0.04
CA CYS A 159 32.06 8.48 -1.00
C CYS A 159 31.32 7.32 -0.31
N VAL A 160 30.13 7.00 -0.82
CA VAL A 160 29.45 5.74 -0.52
C VAL A 160 30.06 4.59 -1.33
N GLN A 161 30.07 3.39 -0.77
CA GLN A 161 30.43 2.14 -1.45
C GLN A 161 29.21 1.26 -1.65
N THR A 162 29.15 0.52 -2.76
CA THR A 162 28.09 -0.47 -3.01
C THR A 162 28.69 -1.86 -3.22
N SER A 163 27.93 -2.91 -2.88
CA SER A 163 28.28 -4.29 -3.23
C SER A 163 27.28 -4.87 -4.21
N HIS A 164 27.76 -5.72 -5.10
CA HIS A 164 26.92 -6.39 -6.09
C HIS A 164 26.66 -7.86 -5.76
N ASP A 165 27.28 -8.36 -4.69
CA ASP A 165 27.30 -9.78 -4.34
C ASP A 165 25.90 -10.29 -3.95
N LEU A 166 25.04 -9.40 -3.44
CA LEU A 166 23.65 -9.71 -3.08
C LEU A 166 22.62 -9.35 -4.15
N ARG A 167 23.04 -8.91 -5.35
CA ARG A 167 22.11 -8.67 -6.47
C ARG A 167 21.28 -9.91 -6.84
N PRO A 168 21.80 -11.16 -6.81
CA PRO A 168 20.97 -12.36 -7.06
C PRO A 168 19.80 -12.51 -6.08
N LEU A 169 19.94 -11.98 -4.87
CA LEU A 169 18.88 -11.94 -3.85
C LEU A 169 17.99 -10.69 -3.98
N GLY A 170 18.21 -9.86 -5.00
CA GLY A 170 17.48 -8.60 -5.21
C GLY A 170 17.87 -7.50 -4.24
N LEU A 171 19.08 -7.56 -3.65
CA LEU A 171 19.56 -6.62 -2.66
C LEU A 171 20.79 -5.84 -3.16
N MET A 172 20.93 -4.62 -2.64
CA MET A 172 22.02 -3.68 -2.91
C MET A 172 22.54 -3.13 -1.58
N PRO A 173 23.62 -3.72 -1.03
CA PRO A 173 24.29 -3.16 0.13
C PRO A 173 25.03 -1.86 -0.20
N ILE A 174 24.94 -0.90 0.71
CA ILE A 174 25.57 0.42 0.65
C ILE A 174 26.21 0.71 2.01
N ARG A 175 27.47 1.14 2.04
CA ARG A 175 28.14 1.57 3.27
C ARG A 175 28.91 2.87 3.11
N ASP A 176 29.25 3.47 4.25
CA ASP A 176 30.20 4.56 4.33
C ASP A 176 31.62 4.05 4.12
N SER A 177 32.35 4.63 3.15
CA SER A 177 33.75 4.27 2.91
C SER A 177 34.70 4.68 4.03
N LYS A 178 34.32 5.64 4.88
CA LYS A 178 35.10 6.10 6.05
C LYS A 178 34.91 5.22 7.28
N ASN A 179 33.84 4.44 7.32
CA ASN A 179 33.54 3.52 8.40
C ASN A 179 33.27 2.12 7.83
N PRO A 180 34.30 1.45 7.26
CA PRO A 180 34.13 0.17 6.57
C PRO A 180 33.67 -0.96 7.50
N ASP A 181 33.99 -0.86 8.80
CA ASP A 181 33.57 -1.79 9.86
C ASP A 181 32.22 -1.40 10.47
N GLY A 182 31.66 -0.25 10.06
CA GLY A 182 30.34 0.20 10.45
C GLY A 182 29.21 -0.54 9.74
N PRO A 183 27.96 -0.30 10.16
CA PRO A 183 26.81 -0.94 9.56
C PRO A 183 26.62 -0.49 8.10
N ALA A 184 26.32 -1.45 7.25
CA ALA A 184 25.90 -1.19 5.87
C ALA A 184 24.37 -1.24 5.77
N LEU A 185 23.82 -0.29 5.02
CA LEU A 185 22.41 -0.25 4.67
C LEU A 185 22.16 -1.15 3.46
N THR A 186 21.02 -1.84 3.40
CA THR A 186 20.69 -2.67 2.25
C THR A 186 19.40 -2.18 1.61
N PHE A 187 19.34 -2.14 0.29
CA PHE A 187 18.16 -1.67 -0.45
C PHE A 187 17.72 -2.71 -1.48
N PRO A 188 16.44 -2.78 -1.86
CA PRO A 188 16.04 -3.54 -3.04
C PRO A 188 16.78 -3.02 -4.28
N THR A 189 17.33 -3.94 -5.09
CA THR A 189 18.07 -3.57 -6.32
C THR A 189 17.21 -2.72 -7.27
N THR A 190 15.90 -2.97 -7.32
CA THR A 190 14.95 -2.21 -8.13
C THR A 190 14.84 -0.75 -7.68
N SER A 191 14.77 -0.52 -6.37
CA SER A 191 14.67 0.83 -5.80
C SER A 191 15.96 1.62 -6.03
N PHE A 192 17.12 0.98 -5.79
CA PHE A 192 18.41 1.61 -6.04
C PHE A 192 18.62 1.95 -7.52
N THR A 193 18.21 1.06 -8.43
CA THR A 193 18.29 1.31 -9.89
C THR A 193 17.39 2.46 -10.32
N ALA A 194 16.15 2.51 -9.81
CA ALA A 194 15.23 3.61 -10.08
C ALA A 194 15.79 4.96 -9.60
N PHE A 195 16.38 4.99 -8.40
CA PHE A 195 17.07 6.17 -7.85
C PHE A 195 18.22 6.64 -8.76
N VAL A 196 19.15 5.75 -9.11
CA VAL A 196 20.29 6.09 -9.97
C VAL A 196 19.84 6.60 -11.34
N ASN A 197 18.80 5.99 -11.93
CA ASN A 197 18.24 6.45 -13.18
C ASN A 197 17.59 7.83 -13.05
N GLY A 198 16.87 8.10 -11.96
CA GLY A 198 16.31 9.41 -11.66
C GLY A 198 17.39 10.49 -11.61
N VAL A 199 18.44 10.28 -10.82
CA VAL A 199 19.58 11.20 -10.69
C VAL A 199 20.25 11.49 -12.05
N LYS A 200 20.42 10.47 -12.89
CA LYS A 200 21.01 10.63 -14.24
C LYS A 200 20.13 11.44 -15.18
N LEU A 201 18.81 11.36 -15.03
CA LEU A 201 17.85 12.02 -15.93
C LEU A 201 17.58 13.47 -15.53
N THR A 202 17.57 13.78 -14.23
CA THR A 202 17.19 15.12 -13.75
C THR A 202 18.37 16.01 -13.39
N GLY A 203 19.58 15.45 -13.23
CA GLY A 203 20.65 16.16 -12.51
C GLY A 203 20.22 16.44 -11.06
N PHE A 204 21.15 16.93 -10.22
CA PHE A 204 20.80 17.48 -8.90
C PHE A 204 20.35 18.94 -9.03
N ASP A 205 19.44 19.24 -9.96
CA ASP A 205 18.84 20.58 -10.07
C ASP A 205 17.64 20.66 -9.11
N GLY A 206 17.92 20.95 -7.84
CA GLY A 206 16.94 21.49 -6.88
C GLY A 206 16.53 20.58 -5.71
N ILE A 207 17.31 20.65 -4.62
CA ILE A 207 16.79 20.80 -3.24
C ILE A 207 17.43 22.07 -2.69
#